data_AF-A0A8H5P758-F1
#
_entry.id   AF-A0A8H5P758-F1
#
_cell.length_a   1.000
_cell.length_b   1.000
_cell.length_c   1.000
_cell.angle_alpha   90.00
_cell.angle_beta   90.00
_cell.angle_gamma   90.00
#
_symmetry.space_group_name_H-M   'P 1'
#
loop_
_entity.id
_entity.type
_entity.pdbx_description
1 polymer ?
#
loop_
_entity_poly.entity_id
_entity_poly.type
_entity_poly.pdbx_seq_one_letter_code
_entity_poly.pdbx_strand_id
1 'polypeptide(L)'
;MAEQVPTEPNGAVQPTIPAQTTIPTRGPKPKPTFPVADPPTEWSTYHIDKKIQWLDTHGLKSDNTVNLGDCYRCGVKLRQTFSVVVKPIFDIRMQIMAHFPHSQAQEDVEVFITALNDGVNDLSYMIYRNVYDLLQNGQFQDEAQAITPVPVPELLTISDDGLPQPIDFDKLLDTEPFCVLVEILDLLVEKWPWLSDPRPGKQFSWEQLIQEVIITGQGFFTEYGDLESGNETGDDEVLSHAMSAGLHLGLGRGDDNENKMR
;
A
#
# COMPACT_ATOMS: atom_id res chain seq x y z
N MET A 1 -48.22 68.54 -49.17
CA MET A 1 -47.16 69.56 -49.11
C MET A 1 -46.97 69.95 -47.65
N ALA A 2 -45.71 69.96 -47.17
CA ALA A 2 -45.18 70.48 -45.89
C ALA A 2 -45.81 69.90 -44.59
N GLU A 3 -45.11 69.01 -43.90
CA GLU A 3 -44.14 69.30 -42.81
C GLU A 3 -44.79 69.87 -41.55
N GLN A 4 -44.88 69.04 -40.50
CA GLN A 4 -44.67 69.50 -39.13
C GLN A 4 -43.79 68.51 -38.35
N VAL A 5 -42.80 69.12 -37.72
CA VAL A 5 -41.68 68.64 -36.90
C VAL A 5 -42.13 67.83 -35.67
N PRO A 6 -41.39 66.78 -35.26
CA PRO A 6 -41.43 66.31 -33.88
C PRO A 6 -40.27 66.90 -33.07
N THR A 7 -40.66 67.58 -32.00
CA THR A 7 -39.83 68.03 -30.87
C THR A 7 -39.35 66.81 -30.06
N GLU A 8 -38.04 66.66 -29.86
CA GLU A 8 -37.51 65.81 -28.76
C GLU A 8 -37.64 66.55 -27.42
N PRO A 9 -37.75 65.83 -26.28
CA PRO A 9 -36.51 65.71 -25.50
C PRO A 9 -36.34 64.43 -24.67
N ASN A 10 -35.05 64.09 -24.49
CA ASN A 10 -34.42 63.45 -23.34
C ASN A 10 -34.88 62.06 -22.88
N GLY A 11 -34.07 61.05 -23.25
CA GLY A 11 -33.94 59.78 -22.55
C GLY A 11 -32.47 59.44 -22.26
N ALA A 12 -32.10 59.59 -20.98
CA ALA A 12 -30.88 59.16 -20.27
C ALA A 12 -29.77 58.39 -21.02
N VAL A 13 -28.55 58.92 -20.90
CA VAL A 13 -27.28 58.24 -21.16
C VAL A 13 -27.11 57.07 -20.17
N GLN A 14 -27.13 55.83 -20.66
CA GLN A 14 -26.64 54.67 -19.91
C GLN A 14 -25.16 54.43 -20.24
N PRO A 15 -24.27 54.23 -19.25
CA PRO A 15 -22.91 53.78 -19.52
C PRO A 15 -22.93 52.33 -19.98
N THR A 16 -22.30 52.06 -21.12
CA THR A 16 -22.09 50.70 -21.64
C THR A 16 -21.12 49.98 -20.71
N ILE A 17 -21.61 49.01 -19.94
CA ILE A 17 -20.78 48.10 -19.16
C ILE A 17 -19.99 47.23 -20.16
N PRO A 18 -18.65 47.10 -20.05
CA PRO A 18 -17.88 46.21 -20.90
C PRO A 18 -18.38 44.77 -20.74
N ALA A 19 -18.61 44.08 -21.86
CA ALA A 19 -18.95 42.67 -21.86
C ALA A 19 -17.91 41.89 -21.04
N GLN A 20 -18.35 41.27 -19.94
CA GLN A 20 -17.53 40.32 -19.19
C GLN A 20 -17.16 39.19 -20.14
N THR A 21 -15.89 39.15 -20.51
CA THR A 21 -15.29 37.99 -21.15
C THR A 21 -15.25 36.90 -20.09
N THR A 22 -16.23 35.99 -20.12
CA THR A 22 -16.19 34.78 -19.33
C THR A 22 -15.03 33.94 -19.84
N ILE A 23 -13.92 33.97 -19.11
CA ILE A 23 -12.87 32.97 -19.24
C ILE A 23 -13.56 31.62 -18.93
N PRO A 24 -13.53 30.62 -19.82
CA PRO A 24 -14.02 29.31 -19.48
C PRO A 24 -13.17 28.80 -18.32
N THR A 25 -13.73 28.74 -17.12
CA THR A 25 -13.13 28.03 -16.01
C THR A 25 -12.91 26.60 -16.51
N ARG A 26 -11.66 26.24 -16.80
CA ARG A 26 -11.29 24.84 -17.08
C ARG A 26 -11.73 24.06 -15.85
N GLY A 27 -12.87 23.37 -15.95
CA GLY A 27 -13.16 22.26 -15.06
C GLY A 27 -11.98 21.27 -15.10
N PRO A 28 -11.88 20.38 -14.10
CA PRO A 28 -10.88 19.31 -14.14
C PRO A 28 -10.94 18.63 -15.51
N LYS A 29 -9.78 18.52 -16.18
CA LYS A 29 -9.71 17.79 -17.46
C LYS A 29 -10.31 16.40 -17.25
N PRO A 30 -11.15 15.89 -18.16
CA PRO A 30 -11.63 14.52 -18.10
C PRO A 30 -10.43 13.58 -17.95
N LYS A 31 -10.50 12.62 -17.02
CA LYS A 31 -9.46 11.59 -16.91
C LYS A 31 -9.37 10.87 -18.27
N PRO A 32 -8.15 10.54 -18.75
CA PRO A 32 -7.99 9.67 -19.91
C PRO A 32 -8.80 8.39 -19.71
N THR A 33 -9.46 7.94 -20.77
CA THR A 33 -10.15 6.64 -20.78
C THR A 33 -9.42 5.71 -21.74
N PHE A 34 -9.42 4.43 -21.40
CA PHE A 34 -8.80 3.37 -22.18
C PHE A 34 -9.90 2.43 -22.72
N PRO A 35 -9.73 1.87 -23.93
CA PRO A 35 -10.65 0.87 -24.45
C PRO A 35 -10.69 -0.36 -23.54
N VAL A 36 -11.89 -0.90 -23.32
CA VAL A 36 -12.11 -2.14 -22.57
C VAL A 36 -12.43 -3.22 -23.59
N ALA A 37 -11.63 -4.28 -23.61
CA ALA A 37 -11.81 -5.42 -24.50
C ALA A 37 -11.35 -6.71 -23.80
N ASP A 38 -11.91 -7.84 -24.23
CA ASP A 38 -11.37 -9.14 -23.85
C ASP A 38 -9.99 -9.35 -24.51
N PRO A 39 -9.09 -10.11 -23.87
CA PRO A 39 -7.79 -10.46 -24.45
C PRO A 39 -7.96 -11.21 -25.79
N PRO A 40 -6.99 -11.09 -26.72
CA PRO A 40 -6.97 -11.87 -27.96
C PRO A 40 -7.06 -13.37 -27.71
N THR A 41 -7.70 -14.11 -28.63
CA THR A 41 -7.91 -15.57 -28.49
C THR A 41 -6.60 -16.34 -28.31
N GLU A 42 -5.51 -15.88 -28.94
CA GLU A 42 -4.20 -16.49 -28.84
C GLU A 42 -3.32 -15.94 -27.68
N TRP A 43 -3.90 -15.24 -26.70
CA TRP A 43 -3.19 -14.58 -25.59
C TRP A 43 -2.16 -15.48 -24.88
N SER A 44 -2.49 -16.75 -24.65
CA SER A 44 -1.60 -17.72 -24.01
C SER A 44 -0.29 -17.95 -24.78
N THR A 45 -0.27 -17.64 -26.08
CA THR A 45 0.90 -17.77 -26.95
C THR A 45 1.72 -16.49 -27.06
N TYR A 46 1.22 -15.36 -26.55
CA TYR A 46 1.92 -14.09 -26.62
C TYR A 46 3.13 -14.08 -25.68
N HIS A 47 4.26 -13.59 -26.20
CA HIS A 47 5.42 -13.24 -25.37
C HIS A 47 5.05 -12.11 -24.39
N ILE A 48 5.76 -12.05 -23.26
CA ILE A 48 5.51 -11.08 -22.18
C ILE A 48 5.47 -9.65 -22.70
N ASP A 49 6.40 -9.24 -23.57
CA ASP A 49 6.42 -7.87 -24.11
C ASP A 49 5.17 -7.54 -24.93
N LYS A 50 4.65 -8.50 -25.70
CA LYS A 50 3.43 -8.33 -26.49
C LYS A 50 2.20 -8.25 -25.59
N LYS A 51 2.21 -8.99 -24.47
CA LYS A 51 1.16 -8.89 -23.44
C LYS A 51 1.17 -7.51 -22.80
N ILE A 52 2.34 -7.01 -22.38
CA ILE A 52 2.49 -5.68 -21.76
C ILE A 52 2.03 -4.58 -22.73
N GLN A 53 2.47 -4.62 -24.00
CA GLN A 53 2.03 -3.65 -25.01
C GLN A 53 0.51 -3.62 -25.20
N TRP A 54 -0.15 -4.78 -25.10
CA TRP A 54 -1.60 -4.84 -25.15
C TRP A 54 -2.21 -4.21 -23.89
N LEU A 55 -1.73 -4.57 -22.70
CA LEU A 55 -2.21 -4.01 -21.42
C LEU A 55 -2.05 -2.48 -21.36
N ASP A 56 -0.98 -1.93 -21.94
CA ASP A 56 -0.71 -0.49 -22.02
C ASP A 56 -1.78 0.31 -22.76
N THR A 57 -2.54 -0.36 -23.61
CA THR A 57 -3.58 0.27 -24.43
C THR A 57 -4.98 0.00 -23.92
N HIS A 58 -5.16 -0.79 -22.85
CA HIS A 58 -6.48 -1.23 -22.38
C HIS A 58 -6.79 -0.85 -20.94
N GLY A 59 -8.08 -0.64 -20.69
CA GLY A 59 -8.63 -0.25 -19.40
C GLY A 59 -9.18 -1.42 -18.61
N LEU A 60 -9.28 -1.24 -17.29
CA LEU A 60 -9.98 -2.14 -16.40
C LEU A 60 -11.48 -2.19 -16.74
N LYS A 61 -12.09 -3.38 -16.69
CA LYS A 61 -13.52 -3.57 -17.01
C LYS A 61 -14.46 -2.79 -16.11
N SER A 62 -14.15 -2.73 -14.82
CA SER A 62 -14.96 -2.02 -13.81
C SER A 62 -14.71 -0.51 -13.79
N ASP A 63 -13.56 -0.04 -14.28
CA ASP A 63 -13.21 1.39 -14.38
C ASP A 63 -12.27 1.63 -15.58
N ASN A 64 -12.83 2.14 -16.68
CA ASN A 64 -12.08 2.39 -17.91
C ASN A 64 -11.11 3.59 -17.81
N THR A 65 -11.04 4.28 -16.68
CA THR A 65 -10.02 5.32 -16.42
C THR A 65 -8.73 4.73 -15.85
N VAL A 66 -8.74 3.46 -15.46
CA VAL A 66 -7.58 2.73 -14.93
C VAL A 66 -6.94 1.91 -16.05
N ASN A 67 -5.65 2.16 -16.31
CA ASN A 67 -4.87 1.44 -17.31
C ASN A 67 -4.33 0.11 -16.76
N LEU A 68 -4.52 -0.99 -17.49
CA LEU A 68 -4.06 -2.31 -17.06
C LEU A 68 -2.52 -2.43 -17.04
N GLY A 69 -1.83 -1.80 -18.00
CA GLY A 69 -0.37 -1.76 -18.04
C GLY A 69 0.22 -1.02 -16.84
N ASP A 70 -0.40 0.07 -16.41
CA ASP A 70 -0.01 0.80 -15.20
C ASP A 70 -0.28 -0.02 -13.94
N CYS A 71 -1.40 -0.75 -13.86
CA CYS A 71 -1.65 -1.70 -12.77
C CYS A 71 -0.56 -2.77 -12.68
N TYR A 72 -0.19 -3.36 -13.83
CA TYR A 72 0.89 -4.36 -13.91
C TYR A 72 2.22 -3.78 -13.39
N ARG A 73 2.67 -2.64 -13.94
CA ARG A 73 3.91 -1.98 -13.53
C ARG A 73 3.92 -1.59 -12.06
N CYS A 74 2.81 -1.02 -11.58
CA CYS A 74 2.68 -0.63 -10.19
C CYS A 74 2.79 -1.84 -9.25
N GLY A 75 2.09 -2.94 -9.56
CA GLY A 75 2.15 -4.16 -8.78
C GLY A 75 3.54 -4.80 -8.76
N VAL A 76 4.23 -4.85 -9.90
CA VAL A 76 5.63 -5.31 -9.97
C VAL A 76 6.54 -4.43 -9.11
N LYS A 77 6.44 -3.09 -9.25
CA LYS A 77 7.24 -2.14 -8.47
C LYS A 77 6.99 -2.28 -6.97
N LEU A 78 5.73 -2.39 -6.54
CA LEU A 78 5.36 -2.56 -5.13
C LEU A 78 5.93 -3.86 -4.55
N ARG A 79 5.80 -4.98 -5.27
CA ARG A 79 6.36 -6.26 -4.83
C ARG A 79 7.89 -6.17 -4.65
N GLN A 80 8.59 -5.57 -5.62
CA GLN A 80 10.03 -5.35 -5.53
C GLN A 80 10.37 -4.48 -4.33
N THR A 81 9.64 -3.39 -4.15
CA THR A 81 9.84 -2.44 -3.06
C THR A 81 9.67 -3.12 -1.70
N PHE A 82 8.58 -3.86 -1.49
CA PHE A 82 8.40 -4.62 -0.24
C PHE A 82 9.54 -5.61 -0.02
N SER A 83 9.97 -6.34 -1.05
CA SER A 83 11.09 -7.27 -0.90
C SER A 83 12.40 -6.59 -0.47
N VAL A 84 12.67 -5.38 -0.96
CA VAL A 84 13.87 -4.61 -0.62
C VAL A 84 13.78 -4.11 0.82
N VAL A 85 12.65 -3.54 1.21
CA VAL A 85 12.47 -2.89 2.51
C VAL A 85 12.34 -3.91 3.64
N VAL A 86 11.71 -5.06 3.38
CA VAL A 86 11.48 -6.11 4.39
C VAL A 86 12.75 -6.94 4.66
N LYS A 87 13.67 -7.06 3.70
CA LYS A 87 14.90 -7.85 3.88
C LYS A 87 15.75 -7.37 5.08
N PRO A 88 16.10 -6.07 5.20
CA PRO A 88 16.79 -5.55 6.38
C PRO A 88 16.09 -5.85 7.70
N ILE A 89 14.75 -5.84 7.74
CA ILE A 89 13.98 -6.14 8.95
C ILE A 89 14.19 -7.60 9.38
N PHE A 90 14.21 -8.54 8.44
CA PHE A 90 14.55 -9.93 8.75
C PHE A 90 16.02 -10.10 9.16
N ASP A 91 16.94 -9.32 8.60
CA ASP A 91 18.34 -9.33 9.04
C ASP A 91 18.48 -8.83 10.49
N ILE A 92 17.69 -7.84 10.92
CA ILE A 92 17.59 -7.39 12.32
C ILE A 92 17.06 -8.53 13.22
N ARG A 93 15.98 -9.20 12.82
CA ARG A 93 15.46 -10.36 13.56
C ARG A 93 16.53 -11.41 13.80
N MET A 94 17.29 -11.77 12.76
CA MET A 94 18.36 -12.77 12.87
C MET A 94 19.45 -12.34 13.86
N GLN A 95 19.76 -11.05 13.94
CA GLN A 95 20.70 -10.49 14.93
C GLN A 95 20.18 -10.64 16.35
N ILE A 96 18.92 -10.25 16.58
CA ILE A 96 18.28 -10.37 17.89
C ILE A 96 18.25 -11.82 18.38
N MET A 97 17.84 -12.76 17.51
CA MET A 97 17.80 -14.18 17.84
C MET A 97 19.18 -14.76 18.21
N ALA A 98 20.25 -14.25 17.59
CA ALA A 98 21.60 -14.75 17.81
C ALA A 98 22.25 -14.19 19.08
N HIS A 99 21.89 -12.97 19.50
CA HIS A 99 22.66 -12.22 20.50
C HIS A 99 21.90 -11.91 21.79
N PHE A 100 20.57 -11.90 21.74
CA PHE A 100 19.73 -11.66 22.90
C PHE A 100 18.74 -12.81 23.12
N PRO A 101 19.21 -14.07 23.22
CA PRO A 101 18.32 -15.20 23.45
C PRO A 101 17.63 -15.07 24.82
N HIS A 102 16.34 -15.37 24.85
CA HIS A 102 15.46 -15.28 26.01
C HIS A 102 15.32 -13.87 26.60
N SER A 103 15.43 -12.83 25.77
CA SER A 103 15.24 -11.43 26.14
C SER A 103 13.87 -10.90 25.72
N GLN A 104 13.43 -9.79 26.33
CA GLN A 104 12.23 -9.06 25.91
C GLN A 104 12.33 -8.65 24.43
N ALA A 105 13.49 -8.13 24.00
CA ALA A 105 13.75 -7.78 22.59
C ALA A 105 13.53 -8.95 21.62
N GLN A 106 13.81 -10.19 22.05
CA GLN A 106 13.50 -11.38 21.26
C GLN A 106 11.99 -11.61 21.12
N GLU A 107 11.24 -11.44 22.20
CA GLU A 107 9.79 -11.58 22.19
C GLU A 107 9.15 -10.50 21.30
N ASP A 108 9.57 -9.25 21.47
CA ASP A 108 9.02 -8.11 20.73
C ASP A 108 9.30 -8.20 19.23
N VAL A 109 10.52 -8.61 18.84
CA VAL A 109 10.84 -8.78 17.42
C VAL A 109 10.04 -9.93 16.79
N GLU A 110 9.73 -11.01 17.52
CA GLU A 110 8.87 -12.08 16.99
C GLU A 110 7.41 -11.63 16.86
N VAL A 111 6.90 -10.82 17.78
CA VAL A 111 5.57 -10.21 17.67
C VAL A 111 5.51 -9.33 16.42
N PHE A 112 6.48 -8.44 16.25
CA PHE A 112 6.58 -7.59 15.06
C PHE A 112 6.68 -8.40 13.77
N ILE A 113 7.54 -9.43 13.72
CA ILE A 113 7.72 -10.27 12.53
C ILE A 113 6.46 -11.07 12.21
N THR A 114 5.69 -11.48 13.22
CA THR A 114 4.40 -12.13 13.03
C THR A 114 3.41 -11.17 12.36
N ALA A 115 3.27 -9.95 12.88
CA ALA A 115 2.43 -8.92 12.27
C ALA A 115 2.88 -8.59 10.84
N LEU A 116 4.19 -8.44 10.61
CA LEU A 116 4.78 -8.20 9.29
C LEU A 116 4.43 -9.30 8.28
N ASN A 117 4.44 -10.57 8.71
CA ASN A 117 4.06 -11.69 7.87
C ASN A 117 2.57 -11.65 7.50
N ASP A 118 1.70 -11.50 8.50
CA ASP A 118 0.25 -11.54 8.33
C ASP A 118 -0.31 -10.34 7.57
N GLY A 119 0.34 -9.17 7.71
CA GLY A 119 -0.03 -7.94 7.02
C GLY A 119 0.70 -7.75 5.70
N VAL A 120 2.01 -7.51 5.74
CA VAL A 120 2.78 -7.04 4.59
C VAL A 120 3.14 -8.16 3.63
N ASN A 121 3.65 -9.30 4.12
CA ASN A 121 4.03 -10.40 3.23
C ASN A 121 2.81 -11.05 2.57
N ASP A 122 1.73 -11.22 3.32
CA ASP A 122 0.44 -11.70 2.82
C ASP A 122 -0.14 -10.74 1.74
N LEU A 123 -0.05 -9.42 1.97
CA LEU A 123 -0.46 -8.40 0.98
C LEU A 123 0.43 -8.43 -0.28
N SER A 124 1.75 -8.51 -0.10
CA SER A 124 2.72 -8.62 -1.19
C SER A 124 2.47 -9.87 -2.05
N TYR A 125 2.12 -10.99 -1.42
CA TYR A 125 1.74 -12.22 -2.11
C TYR A 125 0.44 -12.06 -2.91
N MET A 126 -0.57 -11.40 -2.35
CA MET A 126 -1.83 -11.11 -3.05
C MET A 126 -1.59 -10.20 -4.27
N ILE A 127 -0.79 -9.14 -4.12
CA ILE A 127 -0.37 -8.27 -5.23
C ILE A 127 0.32 -9.08 -6.33
N TYR A 128 1.26 -9.96 -5.95
CA TYR A 128 1.94 -10.85 -6.89
C TYR A 128 0.94 -11.72 -7.67
N ARG A 129 -0.03 -12.33 -6.98
CA ARG A 129 -1.06 -13.15 -7.62
C ARG A 129 -1.91 -12.33 -8.60
N ASN A 130 -2.35 -11.14 -8.22
CA ASN A 130 -3.15 -10.29 -9.10
C ASN A 130 -2.38 -9.87 -10.36
N VAL A 131 -1.09 -9.52 -10.22
CA VAL A 131 -0.21 -9.19 -11.35
C VAL A 131 0.04 -10.40 -12.24
N TYR A 132 0.27 -11.57 -11.64
CA TYR A 132 0.47 -12.82 -12.36
C TYR A 132 -0.78 -13.20 -13.14
N ASP A 133 -1.95 -13.16 -12.51
CA ASP A 133 -3.23 -13.49 -13.13
C ASP A 133 -3.57 -12.49 -14.25
N LEU A 134 -3.29 -11.19 -14.06
CA LEU A 134 -3.41 -10.19 -15.12
C LEU A 134 -2.53 -10.54 -16.33
N LEU A 135 -1.28 -10.95 -16.11
CA LEU A 135 -0.38 -11.32 -17.20
C LEU A 135 -0.79 -12.66 -17.86
N GLN A 136 -1.32 -13.61 -17.09
CA GLN A 136 -1.77 -14.89 -17.64
C GLN A 136 -3.08 -14.78 -18.41
N ASN A 137 -4.01 -13.93 -17.95
CA ASN A 137 -5.37 -13.88 -18.46
C ASN A 137 -5.70 -12.60 -19.24
N GLY A 138 -4.83 -11.58 -19.23
CA GLY A 138 -5.08 -10.28 -19.86
C GLY A 138 -6.09 -9.40 -19.12
N GLN A 139 -6.64 -9.89 -18.00
CA GLN A 139 -7.61 -9.20 -17.17
C GLN A 139 -7.48 -9.65 -15.71
N PHE A 140 -7.90 -8.78 -14.80
CA PHE A 140 -8.15 -9.17 -13.41
C PHE A 140 -9.38 -10.09 -13.34
N GLN A 141 -9.35 -11.07 -12.44
CA GLN A 141 -10.52 -11.88 -12.12
C GLN A 141 -11.57 -11.01 -11.40
N ASP A 142 -12.84 -11.40 -11.42
CA ASP A 142 -13.92 -10.61 -10.77
C ASP A 142 -13.69 -10.42 -9.26
N GLU A 143 -12.94 -11.33 -8.63
CA GLU A 143 -12.55 -11.30 -7.21
C GLU A 143 -11.23 -10.54 -6.96
N ALA A 144 -10.49 -10.19 -8.01
CA ALA A 144 -9.19 -9.55 -7.87
C ALA A 144 -9.34 -8.05 -7.59
N GLN A 145 -8.73 -7.60 -6.51
CA GLN A 145 -8.62 -6.19 -6.16
C GLN A 145 -7.64 -5.52 -7.13
N ALA A 146 -8.15 -4.70 -8.04
CA ALA A 146 -7.32 -4.02 -9.02
C ALA A 146 -6.30 -3.13 -8.30
N ILE A 147 -5.03 -3.28 -8.67
CA ILE A 147 -3.92 -2.49 -8.13
C ILE A 147 -4.00 -1.12 -8.79
N THR A 148 -4.63 -0.16 -8.11
CA THR A 148 -4.65 1.22 -8.61
C THR A 148 -3.22 1.75 -8.62
N PRO A 149 -2.75 2.34 -9.74
CA PRO A 149 -1.40 2.90 -9.79
C PRO A 149 -1.21 3.97 -8.71
N VAL A 150 -0.20 3.79 -7.87
CA VAL A 150 0.22 4.77 -6.87
C VAL A 150 1.66 5.22 -7.15
N PRO A 151 1.98 6.50 -6.93
CA PRO A 151 3.36 6.97 -7.02
C PRO A 151 4.14 6.41 -5.84
N VAL A 152 4.83 5.29 -6.05
CA VAL A 152 5.74 4.71 -5.06
C VAL A 152 6.98 5.60 -4.97
N PRO A 153 7.41 6.05 -3.77
CA PRO A 153 8.67 6.75 -3.57
C PRO A 153 9.81 6.05 -4.32
N GLU A 154 10.70 6.82 -4.92
CA GLU A 154 11.88 6.26 -5.59
C GLU A 154 12.81 5.68 -4.52
N LEU A 155 12.63 4.39 -4.24
CA LEU A 155 13.51 3.68 -3.32
C LEU A 155 14.77 3.20 -4.03
N LEU A 156 15.86 3.38 -3.29
CA LEU A 156 17.25 3.18 -3.65
C LEU A 156 17.46 2.04 -4.64
N THR A 157 18.19 2.36 -5.72
CA THR A 157 18.77 1.38 -6.64
C THR A 157 19.45 0.28 -5.84
N ILE A 158 18.89 -0.93 -5.90
CA ILE A 158 19.49 -2.14 -5.33
C ILE A 158 20.86 -2.31 -6.00
N SER A 159 21.93 -2.22 -5.21
CA SER A 159 23.14 -2.94 -5.59
C SER A 159 22.84 -4.41 -5.31
N ASP A 160 22.70 -5.20 -6.38
CA ASP A 160 22.47 -6.66 -6.34
C ASP A 160 23.67 -7.43 -5.73
N ASP A 161 24.73 -6.71 -5.35
CA ASP A 161 25.98 -7.25 -4.83
C ASP A 161 25.94 -7.30 -3.30
N GLY A 162 25.29 -8.32 -2.74
CA GLY A 162 25.23 -8.47 -1.29
C GLY A 162 25.06 -9.90 -0.85
N LEU A 163 26.13 -10.71 -0.94
CA LEU A 163 26.34 -11.77 0.05
C LEU A 163 26.11 -11.14 1.44
N PRO A 164 25.48 -11.86 2.40
CA PRO A 164 25.32 -11.32 3.75
C PRO A 164 26.70 -10.88 4.25
N GLN A 165 26.88 -9.57 4.38
CA GLN A 165 28.08 -8.99 4.95
C GLN A 165 28.16 -9.47 6.41
N PRO A 166 29.37 -9.68 6.95
CA PRO A 166 29.52 -9.88 8.38
C PRO A 166 28.82 -8.72 9.10
N ILE A 167 27.92 -9.08 10.00
CA ILE A 167 27.10 -8.13 10.75
C ILE A 167 28.04 -7.27 11.61
N ASP A 168 27.88 -5.95 11.52
CA ASP A 168 28.64 -4.99 12.33
C ASP A 168 27.87 -4.72 13.63
N PHE A 169 28.41 -5.22 14.73
CA PHE A 169 27.77 -5.24 16.05
C PHE A 169 27.80 -3.89 16.77
N ASP A 170 28.58 -2.92 16.27
CA ASP A 170 28.73 -1.60 16.88
C ASP A 170 27.81 -0.55 16.23
N LYS A 171 26.98 -0.95 15.25
CA LYS A 171 26.10 -0.06 14.51
C LYS A 171 24.70 -0.06 15.12
N LEU A 172 24.23 1.14 15.48
CA LEU A 172 22.84 1.42 15.86
C LEU A 172 21.87 0.73 14.88
N LEU A 173 20.80 0.10 15.39
CA LEU A 173 19.78 -0.49 14.51
C LEU A 173 19.28 0.56 13.53
N ASP A 174 19.39 0.22 12.24
CA ASP A 174 18.95 1.09 11.18
C ASP A 174 17.42 1.06 11.11
N THR A 175 16.79 2.16 11.54
CA THR A 175 15.33 2.34 11.54
C THR A 175 14.80 2.82 10.19
N GLU A 176 15.68 3.25 9.27
CA GLU A 176 15.31 3.78 7.96
C GLU A 176 14.43 2.80 7.16
N PRO A 177 14.74 1.48 7.08
CA PRO A 177 13.88 0.53 6.40
C PRO A 177 12.46 0.48 6.98
N PHE A 178 12.31 0.60 8.30
CA PHE A 178 11.00 0.61 8.92
C PHE A 178 10.23 1.90 8.64
N CYS A 179 10.88 3.06 8.74
CA CYS A 179 10.24 4.34 8.40
C CYS A 179 9.75 4.37 6.95
N VAL A 180 10.58 3.87 6.02
CA VAL A 180 10.21 3.72 4.61
C VAL A 180 9.02 2.77 4.44
N LEU A 181 9.00 1.66 5.17
CA LEU A 181 7.88 0.72 5.14
C LEU A 181 6.58 1.42 5.55
N VAL A 182 6.60 2.18 6.65
CA VAL A 182 5.44 2.93 7.15
C VAL A 182 4.94 3.91 6.10
N GLU A 183 5.82 4.70 5.46
CA GLU A 183 5.42 5.65 4.40
C GLU A 183 4.72 4.99 3.22
N ILE A 184 5.21 3.81 2.79
CA ILE A 184 4.56 3.03 1.73
C ILE A 184 3.18 2.56 2.19
N LEU A 185 3.09 2.00 3.40
CA LEU A 185 1.85 1.43 3.92
C LEU A 185 0.76 2.49 4.11
N ASP A 186 1.12 3.66 4.64
CA ASP A 186 0.20 4.79 4.78
C ASP A 186 -0.30 5.27 3.42
N LEU A 187 0.58 5.38 2.43
CA LEU A 187 0.20 5.73 1.06
C LEU A 187 -0.76 4.70 0.46
N LEU A 188 -0.53 3.41 0.70
CA LEU A 188 -1.42 2.37 0.20
C LEU A 188 -2.81 2.47 0.84
N VAL A 189 -2.89 2.64 2.17
CA VAL A 189 -4.16 2.84 2.88
C VAL A 189 -4.90 4.07 2.33
N GLU A 190 -4.20 5.17 2.07
CA GLU A 190 -4.81 6.38 1.50
C GLU A 190 -5.36 6.16 0.09
N LYS A 191 -4.66 5.38 -0.76
CA LYS A 191 -4.97 5.27 -2.19
C LYS A 191 -5.82 4.07 -2.56
N TRP A 192 -5.90 3.06 -1.71
CA TRP A 192 -6.63 1.82 -1.97
C TRP A 192 -7.75 1.62 -0.95
N PRO A 193 -8.94 2.22 -1.18
CA PRO A 193 -10.07 2.12 -0.25
C PRO A 193 -10.51 0.68 0.05
N TRP A 194 -10.25 -0.26 -0.86
CA TRP A 194 -10.56 -1.67 -0.68
C TRP A 194 -9.71 -2.33 0.42
N LEU A 195 -8.62 -1.70 0.88
CA LEU A 195 -7.86 -2.20 2.03
C LEU A 195 -8.68 -2.15 3.33
N SER A 196 -9.66 -1.26 3.41
CA SER A 196 -10.60 -1.17 4.54
C SER A 196 -11.67 -2.25 4.52
N ASP A 197 -11.89 -2.91 3.38
CA ASP A 197 -12.87 -3.98 3.28
C ASP A 197 -12.36 -5.27 3.95
N PRO A 198 -13.21 -6.01 4.69
CA PRO A 198 -12.82 -7.30 5.27
C PRO A 198 -12.37 -8.27 4.17
N ARG A 199 -11.24 -8.94 4.39
CA ARG A 199 -10.75 -9.92 3.42
C ARG A 199 -11.74 -11.10 3.31
N PRO A 200 -12.04 -11.60 2.09
CA PRO A 200 -12.85 -12.81 1.93
C PRO A 200 -12.30 -13.97 2.78
N GLY A 201 -13.12 -14.47 3.72
CA GLY A 201 -12.75 -15.57 4.62
C GLY A 201 -11.85 -15.20 5.80
N LYS A 202 -11.51 -13.92 6.02
CA LYS A 202 -10.82 -13.44 7.24
C LYS A 202 -11.71 -12.43 7.99
N GLN A 203 -11.48 -12.30 9.30
CA GLN A 203 -12.21 -11.34 10.15
C GLN A 203 -11.66 -9.92 10.07
N PHE A 204 -10.41 -9.76 9.60
CA PHE A 204 -9.70 -8.47 9.58
C PHE A 204 -9.57 -7.92 8.16
N SER A 205 -9.62 -6.59 8.04
CA SER A 205 -9.27 -5.87 6.82
C SER A 205 -7.75 -5.78 6.66
N TRP A 206 -7.27 -5.45 5.46
CA TRP A 206 -5.85 -5.21 5.25
C TRP A 206 -5.36 -3.98 6.01
N GLU A 207 -6.18 -2.94 6.09
CA GLU A 207 -5.89 -1.75 6.89
C GLU A 207 -5.62 -2.09 8.36
N GLN A 208 -6.43 -2.96 8.96
CA GLN A 208 -6.22 -3.40 10.34
C GLN A 208 -4.90 -4.16 10.51
N LEU A 209 -4.58 -5.06 9.58
CA LEU A 209 -3.31 -5.80 9.62
C LEU A 209 -2.10 -4.88 9.40
N ILE A 210 -2.23 -3.88 8.52
CA ILE A 210 -1.21 -2.85 8.30
C ILE A 210 -0.98 -2.03 9.57
N GLN A 211 -2.04 -1.59 10.24
CA GLN A 211 -1.92 -0.85 11.49
C GLN A 211 -1.24 -1.67 12.59
N GLU A 212 -1.54 -2.98 12.67
CA GLU A 212 -0.85 -3.89 13.60
C GLU A 212 0.66 -3.94 13.33
N VAL A 213 1.08 -4.00 12.05
CA VAL A 213 2.51 -3.95 11.67
C VAL A 213 3.16 -2.65 12.12
N ILE A 214 2.48 -1.52 11.91
CA ILE A 214 2.99 -0.19 12.28
C ILE A 214 3.14 -0.08 13.80
N ILE A 215 2.11 -0.49 14.57
CA ILE A 215 2.10 -0.41 16.04
C ILE A 215 3.18 -1.30 16.65
N THR A 216 3.22 -2.58 16.24
CA THR A 216 4.20 -3.55 16.78
C THR A 216 5.63 -3.18 16.38
N GLY A 217 5.83 -2.70 15.16
CA GLY A 217 7.14 -2.20 14.72
C GLY A 217 7.57 -0.95 15.47
N GLN A 218 6.68 0.02 15.68
CA GLN A 218 6.98 1.21 16.49
C GLN A 218 7.32 0.86 17.93
N GLY A 219 6.59 -0.07 18.55
CA GLY A 219 6.90 -0.60 19.88
C GLY A 219 8.32 -1.16 19.93
N PHE A 220 8.63 -2.10 19.05
CA PHE A 220 9.95 -2.73 18.96
C PHE A 220 11.08 -1.71 18.76
N PHE A 221 10.98 -0.83 17.75
CA PHE A 221 12.04 0.12 17.44
C PHE A 221 12.19 1.23 18.50
N THR A 222 11.15 1.51 19.29
CA THR A 222 11.23 2.44 20.42
C THR A 222 11.91 1.78 21.62
N GLU A 223 11.42 0.61 22.04
CA GLU A 223 11.93 -0.12 23.21
C GLU A 223 13.39 -0.57 23.01
N TYR A 224 13.77 -0.93 21.78
CA TYR A 224 15.16 -1.26 21.48
C TYR A 224 16.10 -0.04 21.51
N GLY A 225 15.62 1.13 21.08
CA GLY A 225 16.37 2.38 21.20
C GLY A 225 16.66 2.75 22.66
N ASP A 226 15.73 2.40 23.56
CA ASP A 226 15.89 2.62 25.00
C ASP A 226 16.91 1.64 25.62
N LEU A 227 16.94 0.37 25.17
CA LEU A 227 17.94 -0.63 25.59
C LEU A 227 19.38 -0.22 25.23
N GLU A 228 19.60 0.41 24.06
CA GLU A 228 20.94 0.88 23.65
C GLU A 228 21.37 2.15 24.41
N SER A 229 20.43 2.99 24.85
CA SER A 229 20.74 4.25 25.53
C SER A 229 21.10 4.09 27.01
N GLY A 230 21.00 2.88 27.57
CA GLY A 230 21.25 2.61 28.99
C GLY A 230 20.20 3.25 29.92
N ASN A 231 19.10 3.75 29.38
CA ASN A 231 17.94 4.16 30.16
C ASN A 231 17.10 2.91 30.44
N GLU A 232 17.54 2.10 31.41
CA GLU A 232 16.60 1.29 32.17
C GLU A 232 15.72 2.26 32.97
N THR A 233 14.69 2.84 32.35
CA THR A 233 13.59 3.41 33.11
C THR A 233 12.83 2.24 33.70
N GLY A 234 13.31 1.77 34.85
CA GLY A 234 12.48 1.06 35.79
C GLY A 234 11.31 1.96 36.14
N ASP A 235 10.15 1.63 35.60
CA ASP A 235 8.83 1.94 36.14
C ASP A 235 7.82 0.98 35.48
N ASP A 236 7.57 -0.11 36.19
CA ASP A 236 6.68 -1.24 35.91
C ASP A 236 5.19 -0.90 35.67
N GLU A 237 4.81 0.37 35.39
CA GLU A 237 3.40 0.78 35.46
C GLU A 237 2.78 1.41 34.20
N VAL A 238 3.52 1.60 33.09
CA VAL A 238 2.92 2.27 31.90
C VAL A 238 2.54 1.30 30.76
N LEU A 239 3.22 0.14 30.62
CA LEU A 239 3.00 -0.77 29.47
C LEU A 239 1.92 -1.84 29.66
N SER A 240 1.39 -2.02 30.88
CA SER A 240 0.29 -2.95 31.16
C SER A 240 -1.00 -2.63 30.37
N HIS A 241 -1.19 -1.36 29.97
CA HIS A 241 -2.41 -0.93 29.28
C HIS A 241 -2.37 -0.99 27.75
N ALA A 242 -1.19 -0.97 27.11
CA ALA A 242 -1.10 -1.09 25.65
C ALA A 242 -1.18 -2.56 25.18
N MET A 243 -0.54 -3.48 25.92
CA MET A 243 -0.51 -4.91 25.56
C MET A 243 -1.80 -5.67 25.92
N SER A 244 -2.67 -5.10 26.75
CA SER A 244 -3.98 -5.69 27.08
C SER A 244 -5.09 -5.36 26.06
N ALA A 245 -4.82 -4.49 25.08
CA ALA A 245 -5.75 -4.14 24.01
C ALA A 245 -5.47 -4.87 22.69
N GLY A 246 -4.38 -5.65 22.62
CA GLY A 246 -4.14 -6.60 21.53
C GLY A 246 -5.27 -7.62 21.50
N LEU A 247 -6.04 -7.61 20.42
CA LEU A 247 -7.12 -8.55 20.18
C LEU A 247 -6.64 -9.97 20.48
N HIS A 248 -7.18 -10.57 21.54
CA HIS A 248 -6.98 -11.97 21.87
C HIS A 248 -7.63 -12.81 20.75
N LEU A 249 -6.85 -13.07 19.70
CA LEU A 249 -7.17 -14.02 18.65
C LEU A 249 -7.19 -15.39 19.31
N GLY A 250 -8.37 -15.77 19.80
CA GLY A 250 -8.65 -17.08 20.37
C GLY A 250 -8.42 -18.16 19.33
N LEU A 251 -7.18 -18.61 19.18
CA LEU A 251 -6.86 -19.92 18.65
C LEU A 251 -7.30 -20.93 19.71
N GLY A 252 -8.56 -21.36 19.58
CA GLY A 252 -9.08 -22.49 20.32
C GLY A 252 -8.19 -23.70 20.12
N ARG A 253 -7.44 -24.03 21.18
CA ARG A 253 -6.74 -25.29 21.35
C ARG A 253 -7.83 -26.37 21.51
N GLY A 254 -8.17 -27.02 20.41
CA GLY A 254 -8.97 -28.24 20.42
C GLY A 254 -8.11 -29.37 20.94
N ASP A 255 -8.21 -29.64 22.24
CA ASP A 255 -7.85 -30.93 22.81
C ASP A 255 -8.83 -31.98 22.26
N ASP A 256 -8.36 -32.84 21.36
CA ASP A 256 -9.00 -34.14 21.10
C ASP A 256 -7.95 -35.23 21.35
N ASN A 257 -7.90 -35.67 22.60
CA ASN A 257 -7.33 -36.95 22.98
C ASN A 257 -8.46 -37.80 23.57
N GLU A 258 -8.35 -39.12 23.37
CA GLU A 258 -9.34 -40.17 23.63
C GLU A 258 -10.35 -40.36 22.48
N ASN A 259 -10.39 -41.48 21.76
CA ASN A 259 -10.40 -42.81 22.33
C ASN A 259 -9.99 -43.86 21.27
N LYS A 260 -8.97 -44.64 21.60
CA LYS A 260 -8.55 -45.83 20.87
C LYS A 260 -8.67 -47.00 21.84
N MET A 261 -9.74 -47.80 21.73
CA MET A 261 -9.69 -49.23 22.08
C MET A 261 -10.94 -49.99 21.60
N ARG A 262 -10.64 -51.08 20.88
CA ARG A 262 -11.47 -52.18 20.37
C ARG A 262 -12.16 -51.99 19.02
#